data_AF-A0A0Q6AUT4-F1
#
_entry.id   AF-A0A0Q6AUT4-F1
#
_cell.length_a   1.000
_cell.length_b   1.000
_cell.length_c   1.000
_cell.angle_alpha   90.00
_cell.angle_beta   90.00
_cell.angle_gamma   90.00
#
_symmetry.space_group_name_H-M   'P 1'
#
loop_
_entity.id
_entity.type
_entity.pdbx_description
1 polymer ?
#
loop_
_entity_poly.entity_id
_entity_poly.type
_entity_poly.pdbx_seq_one_letter_code
_entity_poly.pdbx_strand_id
1 'polypeptide(L)'
;MRIAESFREAPVMTYHRNLVQCRLFNTLSSIAEAGEPCPTNDGLAERLGCDPRAVARAFTELREQALIAVEPARTQRRVTIVASGKSTAVIVPAKRIRSRRKVSI
;
A
#
# COMPACT_ATOMS: atom_id res chain seq x y z
N MET A 1 -3.48 31.32 -36.02
CA MET A 1 -2.88 30.01 -35.67
C MET A 1 -1.66 30.28 -34.79
N ARG A 2 -1.75 30.01 -33.48
CA ARG A 2 -0.66 29.64 -32.55
C ARG A 2 -1.25 29.49 -31.15
N ILE A 3 -1.42 28.22 -30.79
CA ILE A 3 -1.71 27.69 -29.47
C ILE A 3 -0.47 28.01 -28.60
N ALA A 4 -0.65 28.76 -27.52
CA ALA A 4 0.35 28.83 -26.45
C ALA A 4 -0.27 28.13 -25.25
N GLU A 5 0.16 26.88 -25.07
CA GLU A 5 -0.26 26.00 -24.01
C GLU A 5 0.08 26.63 -22.66
N SER A 6 -0.95 26.98 -21.91
CA SER A 6 -0.83 27.35 -20.50
C SER A 6 -0.39 26.13 -19.72
N PHE A 7 0.92 25.93 -19.60
CA PHE A 7 1.50 25.03 -18.61
C PHE A 7 1.08 25.55 -17.23
N ARG A 8 0.01 24.96 -16.67
CA ARG A 8 -0.27 25.04 -15.24
C ARG A 8 0.90 24.34 -14.55
N GLU A 9 1.89 25.10 -14.13
CA GLU A 9 2.84 24.68 -13.11
C GLU A 9 2.03 24.34 -11.85
N ALA A 10 1.76 23.05 -11.67
CA ALA A 10 1.23 22.55 -10.41
C ALA A 10 2.21 22.97 -9.31
N PRO A 11 1.74 23.47 -8.16
CA PRO A 11 2.62 23.88 -7.09
C PRO A 11 3.53 22.70 -6.73
N VAL A 12 4.84 22.94 -6.75
CA VAL A 12 5.83 22.01 -6.21
C VAL A 12 5.61 21.99 -4.70
N MET A 13 4.61 21.22 -4.24
CA MET A 13 4.36 21.00 -2.81
C MET A 13 5.55 20.20 -2.30
N THR A 14 6.56 20.91 -1.80
CA THR A 14 7.69 20.33 -1.06
C THR A 14 7.16 19.77 0.25
N TYR A 15 6.57 18.58 0.19
CA TYR A 15 6.17 17.83 1.36
C TYR A 15 7.45 17.43 2.09
N HIS A 16 7.70 18.05 3.26
CA HIS A 16 8.65 17.51 4.22
C HIS A 16 8.09 16.17 4.72
N ARG A 17 8.37 15.09 3.98
CA ARG A 17 8.05 13.76 4.47
C ARG A 17 8.88 13.50 5.71
N ASN A 18 8.20 13.12 6.78
CA ASN A 18 8.88 12.66 7.98
C ASN A 18 9.62 11.33 7.68
N LEU A 19 10.70 11.06 8.39
CA LEU A 19 11.54 9.87 8.21
C LEU A 19 10.72 8.56 8.17
N VAL A 20 9.69 8.44 9.01
CA VAL A 20 8.81 7.26 9.04
C VAL A 20 8.04 7.10 7.72
N GLN A 21 7.53 8.18 7.13
CA GLN A 21 6.82 8.13 5.85
C GLN A 21 7.75 7.68 4.71
N CYS A 22 8.97 8.23 4.64
CA CYS A 22 9.96 7.85 3.63
C CYS A 22 10.32 6.37 3.74
N ARG A 23 10.61 5.89 4.96
CA ARG A 23 10.95 4.48 5.18
C ARG A 23 9.79 3.54 4.90
N LEU A 24 8.57 3.92 5.30
CA LEU A 24 7.36 3.16 5.02
C LEU A 24 7.13 3.05 3.50
N PHE A 25 7.21 4.17 2.77
CA PHE A 25 7.02 4.18 1.32
C PHE A 25 8.05 3.30 0.59
N ASN A 26 9.33 3.38 0.97
CA ASN A 26 10.38 2.55 0.40
C ASN A 26 10.15 1.06 0.69
N THR A 27 9.74 0.75 1.92
CA THR A 27 9.43 -0.64 2.33
C THR A 27 8.25 -1.19 1.53
N LEU A 28 7.16 -0.43 1.40
CA LEU A 28 5.99 -0.84 0.62
C LEU A 28 6.32 -1.01 -0.87
N SER A 29 7.17 -0.15 -1.41
CA SER A 29 7.64 -0.26 -2.79
C SER A 29 8.41 -1.56 -3.00
N SER A 30 9.35 -1.89 -2.12
CA SER A 30 10.10 -3.15 -2.20
C SER A 30 9.20 -4.39 -2.09
N ILE A 31 8.22 -4.38 -1.18
CA ILE A 31 7.25 -5.49 -1.02
C ILE A 31 6.37 -5.63 -2.27
N ALA A 32 5.92 -4.51 -2.84
CA ALA A 32 5.14 -4.52 -4.08
C ALA A 32 5.97 -5.02 -5.27
N GLU A 33 7.28 -4.72 -5.31
CA GLU A 33 8.20 -5.25 -6.32
C GLU A 33 8.45 -6.75 -6.16
N ALA A 34 8.57 -7.23 -4.93
CA ALA A 34 8.68 -8.65 -4.63
C ALA A 34 7.36 -9.42 -4.84
N GLY A 35 6.24 -8.71 -5.02
CA GLY A 35 4.91 -9.33 -5.08
C GLY A 35 4.50 -9.99 -3.76
N GLU A 36 5.04 -9.52 -2.64
CA GLU A 36 4.78 -10.06 -1.32
C GLU A 36 3.49 -9.47 -0.72
N PRO A 37 2.85 -10.18 0.23
CA PRO A 37 1.69 -9.66 0.93
C PRO A 37 2.05 -8.50 1.85
N CYS A 38 1.16 -7.50 1.95
CA CYS A 38 1.39 -6.35 2.81
C CYS A 38 1.38 -6.76 4.30
N PRO A 39 2.43 -6.46 5.08
CA PRO A 39 2.47 -6.76 6.52
C PRO A 39 1.45 -5.91 7.30
N THR A 40 1.18 -6.32 8.54
CA THR A 40 0.37 -5.56 9.50
C THR A 40 1.07 -4.26 9.93
N ASN A 41 0.35 -3.35 10.59
CA ASN A 41 0.98 -2.15 11.14
C ASN A 41 2.05 -2.49 12.17
N ASP A 42 1.81 -3.48 13.05
CA ASP A 42 2.81 -3.96 14.00
C ASP A 42 4.04 -4.55 13.31
N GLY A 43 3.85 -5.39 12.27
CA GLY A 43 4.98 -5.95 11.52
C GLY A 43 5.81 -4.89 10.80
N LEU A 44 5.17 -3.83 10.31
CA LEU A 44 5.90 -2.69 9.74
C LEU A 44 6.57 -1.84 10.81
N ALA A 45 5.92 -1.64 11.95
CA ALA A 45 6.47 -0.89 13.08
C ALA A 45 7.75 -1.54 13.62
N GLU A 46 7.75 -2.87 13.75
CA GLU A 46 8.93 -3.66 14.12
C GLU A 46 10.07 -3.49 13.10
N ARG A 47 9.78 -3.62 11.80
CA ARG A 47 10.76 -3.43 10.73
C ARG A 47 11.33 -2.01 10.68
N LEU A 48 10.50 -1.01 11.00
CA LEU A 48 10.84 0.41 10.92
C LEU A 48 11.45 0.96 12.22
N GLY A 49 11.36 0.20 13.32
CA GLY A 49 11.78 0.62 14.66
C GLY A 49 10.96 1.80 15.18
N CYS A 50 9.65 1.82 14.93
CA CYS A 50 8.77 2.93 15.33
C CYS A 50 7.47 2.43 15.96
N ASP A 51 6.64 3.37 16.43
CA ASP A 51 5.33 3.04 17.01
C ASP A 51 4.31 2.65 15.91
N PRO A 52 3.44 1.64 16.13
CA PRO A 52 2.40 1.26 15.17
C PRO A 52 1.43 2.38 14.81
N ARG A 53 1.16 3.35 15.72
CA ARG A 53 0.34 4.54 15.43
C ARG A 53 1.06 5.49 14.48
N ALA A 54 2.39 5.57 14.56
CA ALA A 54 3.19 6.35 13.61
C ALA A 54 3.10 5.75 12.20
N VAL A 55 3.09 4.42 12.09
CA VAL A 55 2.86 3.71 10.80
C VAL A 55 1.46 4.00 10.27
N ALA A 56 0.43 3.90 11.12
CA ALA A 56 -0.95 4.19 10.72
C ALA A 56 -1.12 5.63 10.21
N ARG A 57 -0.53 6.60 10.91
CA ARG A 57 -0.51 8.01 10.49
C ARG A 57 0.20 8.18 9.15
N ALA A 58 1.38 7.57 8.99
CA ALA A 58 2.14 7.63 7.74
C ALA A 58 1.36 7.01 6.57
N PHE A 59 0.59 5.94 6.78
CA PHE A 59 -0.31 5.39 5.77
C PHE A 59 -1.37 6.40 5.31
N THR A 60 -2.02 7.06 6.26
CA THR A 60 -3.01 8.11 5.96
C THR A 60 -2.38 9.23 5.16
N GLU A 61 -1.23 9.75 5.62
CA GLU A 61 -0.52 10.85 4.95
C GLU A 61 -0.05 10.46 3.54
N LEU A 62 0.49 9.26 3.33
CA LEU A 62 0.89 8.78 2.00
C LEU A 62 -0.30 8.59 1.05
N ARG A 63 -1.47 8.18 1.59
CA ARG A 63 -2.70 8.05 0.82
C ARG A 63 -3.28 9.42 0.45
N GLU A 64 -3.31 10.36 1.38
CA GLU A 64 -3.77 11.74 1.15
C GLU A 64 -2.89 12.46 0.14
N GLN A 65 -1.59 12.16 0.13
CA GLN A 65 -0.63 12.64 -0.88
C GLN A 65 -0.74 11.90 -2.22
N ALA A 66 -1.69 10.97 -2.39
CA ALA A 66 -1.88 10.16 -3.59
C ALA A 66 -0.61 9.39 -4.03
N LEU A 67 0.26 9.03 -3.09
CA LEU A 67 1.47 8.23 -3.38
C LEU A 67 1.18 6.74 -3.34
N ILE A 68 0.19 6.35 -2.54
CA ILE A 68 -0.28 4.97 -2.43
C ILE A 68 -1.81 4.93 -2.52
N ALA A 69 -2.32 3.86 -3.09
CA ALA A 69 -3.71 3.45 -2.96
C ALA A 69 -3.78 2.22 -2.04
N VAL A 70 -4.73 2.22 -1.11
CA VAL A 70 -4.92 1.10 -0.17
C VAL A 70 -6.32 0.54 -0.37
N GLU A 71 -6.39 -0.71 -0.79
CA GLU A 71 -7.63 -1.45 -0.93
C GLU A 71 -7.78 -2.42 0.25
N PRO A 72 -8.89 -2.34 1.02
CA PRO A 72 -9.17 -3.32 2.05
C PRO A 72 -9.56 -4.66 1.42
N ALA A 73 -8.86 -5.73 1.81
CA ALA A 73 -9.10 -7.10 1.36
C ALA A 73 -9.46 -7.98 2.58
N ARG A 74 -10.72 -7.90 3.04
CA ARG A 74 -11.31 -8.61 4.20
C ARG A 74 -10.47 -8.52 5.50
N THR A 75 -9.40 -9.30 5.61
CA THR A 75 -8.50 -9.38 6.77
C THR A 75 -7.11 -8.80 6.48
N GLN A 76 -6.88 -8.32 5.27
CA GLN A 76 -5.60 -7.79 4.80
C GLN A 76 -5.80 -6.53 3.98
N ARG A 77 -4.68 -5.91 3.59
CA ARG A 77 -4.67 -4.74 2.72
C ARG A 77 -3.84 -5.05 1.49
N ARG A 78 -4.35 -4.61 0.34
CA ARG A 78 -3.55 -4.49 -0.88
C ARG A 78 -3.08 -3.04 -0.97
N VAL A 79 -1.78 -2.83 -1.13
CA VAL A 79 -1.21 -1.50 -1.29
C VAL A 79 -0.64 -1.39 -2.69
N THR A 80 -1.06 -0.39 -3.43
CA THR A 80 -0.57 -0.07 -4.77
C THR A 80 0.23 1.22 -4.71
N ILE A 81 1.45 1.19 -5.25
CA ILE A 81 2.30 2.37 -5.41
C ILE A 81 1.83 3.11 -6.65
N VAL A 82 1.34 4.34 -6.50
CA VAL A 82 0.70 5.08 -7.61
C VAL A 82 1.69 5.37 -8.74
N ALA A 83 2.93 5.74 -8.40
CA ALA A 83 3.94 6.09 -9.39
C ALA A 83 4.35 4.90 -10.29
N SER A 84 4.37 3.67 -9.76
CA SER A 84 4.82 2.48 -10.50
C SER A 84 3.68 1.56 -10.93
N GLY A 85 2.47 1.75 -10.38
CA GLY A 85 1.33 0.84 -10.56
C GLY A 85 1.51 -0.53 -9.90
N LYS A 86 2.65 -0.80 -9.25
CA LYS A 86 2.93 -2.11 -8.61
C LYS A 86 2.12 -2.24 -7.32
N SER A 87 1.62 -3.43 -7.05
CA SER A 87 0.83 -3.72 -5.86
C SER A 87 1.42 -4.87 -5.05
N THR A 88 1.28 -4.79 -3.73
CA THR A 88 1.49 -5.95 -2.85
C THR A 88 0.50 -7.06 -3.22
N ALA A 89 0.87 -8.32 -2.99
CA ALA A 89 -0.06 -9.42 -3.14
C ALA A 89 -1.17 -9.37 -2.08
N VAL A 90 -2.28 -10.04 -2.40
CA VAL A 90 -3.34 -10.33 -1.43
C VAL A 90 -3.19 -11.80 -1.07
N ILE A 91 -3.12 -12.14 0.21
CA ILE A 91 -3.25 -13.54 0.61
C ILE A 91 -4.74 -13.87 0.43
N VAL A 92 -5.07 -14.41 -0.74
CA VAL A 92 -6.36 -15.05 -0.94
C VAL A 92 -6.39 -16.30 -0.05
N PRO A 93 -7.25 -16.38 0.98
CA PRO A 93 -7.39 -17.64 1.70
C PRO A 93 -7.84 -18.68 0.68
N ALA A 94 -7.07 -19.76 0.54
CA ALA A 94 -7.38 -20.85 -0.38
C ALA A 94 -8.85 -21.21 -0.20
N LYS A 95 -9.63 -21.10 -1.29
CA LYS A 95 -11.05 -21.42 -1.32
C LYS A 95 -11.23 -22.79 -0.67
N ARG A 96 -11.80 -22.83 0.54
CA ARG A 96 -12.06 -24.07 1.28
C ARG A 96 -13.03 -24.88 0.44
N ILE A 97 -12.53 -25.78 -0.41
CA ILE A 97 -13.35 -26.74 -1.15
C ILE A 97 -14.02 -27.57 -0.06
N ARG A 98 -15.30 -27.32 0.21
CA ARG A 98 -16.09 -28.22 1.05
C ARG A 98 -16.15 -29.53 0.29
N SER A 99 -15.32 -30.49 0.68
CA SER A 99 -15.49 -31.88 0.31
C SER A 99 -16.89 -32.28 0.76
N ARG A 100 -17.82 -32.34 -0.18
CA ARG A 100 -19.13 -32.96 0.02
C ARG A 100 -18.81 -34.45 0.20
N ARG A 101 -18.70 -34.90 1.46
CA ARG A 101 -18.72 -36.34 1.75
C ARG A 101 -19.98 -36.89 1.10
N LYS A 102 -19.82 -37.74 0.09
CA LYS A 102 -20.91 -38.63 -0.32
C LYS A 102 -21.15 -39.56 0.87
N VAL A 103 -22.24 -39.35 1.58
CA VAL A 103 -22.78 -40.36 2.49
C VAL A 103 -23.56 -41.32 1.59
N SER A 104 -23.03 -42.52 1.45
CA SER A 104 -23.73 -43.66 0.87
C SER A 104 -24.11 -44.57 2.04
N ILE A 105 -25.40 -44.64 2.34
CA ILE A 105 -26.07 -45.71 3.11
C ILE A 105 -27.30 -46.07 2.29
#